data_AF-A0A7S2GW40-F1
#
_entry.id   AF-A0A7S2GW40-F1
#
_cell.length_a   1.000
_cell.length_b   1.000
_cell.length_c   1.000
_cell.angle_alpha   90.00
_cell.angle_beta   90.00
_cell.angle_gamma   90.00
#
_symmetry.space_group_name_H-M   'P 1'
#
loop_
_entity.id
_entity.type
_entity.pdbx_description
1 polymer ?
#
loop_
_entity_poly.entity_id
_entity_poly.type
_entity_poly.pdbx_seq_one_letter_code
_entity_poly.pdbx_strand_id
1 'polypeptide(L)'
;TAATKLQRLDLSQNSLTGIVPLDFLANVDPNVVEYVDLSSNQLFGGVPGVMAKFDVQSIDFSDNRIDDIDAALCDKSKGGIVAEYGCDAVLCAPGTYNSEGRRRDQLPCDSCESALYYGTVTCTDGTSSTP
;
A
#
# COMPACT_ATOMS: atom_id res chain seq x y z
N THR A 1 27.11 10.11 4.28
CA THR A 1 26.14 9.26 5.01
C THR A 1 26.12 7.90 4.35
N ALA A 2 26.31 6.82 5.10
CA ALA A 2 26.31 5.47 4.53
C ALA A 2 24.87 5.04 4.24
N ALA A 3 24.54 4.77 2.98
CA ALA A 3 23.24 4.21 2.61
C ALA A 3 23.12 2.78 3.18
N THR A 4 22.02 2.50 3.86
CA THR A 4 21.76 1.18 4.46
C THR A 4 21.48 0.17 3.35
N LYS A 5 22.15 -1.01 3.41
CA LYS A 5 22.02 -2.10 2.42
C LYS A 5 20.74 -2.94 2.58
N LEU A 6 19.65 -2.33 3.05
CA LEU A 6 18.41 -3.08 3.27
C LEU A 6 17.80 -3.40 1.89
N GLN A 7 17.69 -4.69 1.58
CA GLN A 7 17.10 -5.16 0.32
C GLN A 7 15.68 -5.71 0.54
N ARG A 8 15.46 -6.38 1.67
CA ARG A 8 14.20 -7.04 2.00
C ARG A 8 13.80 -6.68 3.43
N LEU A 9 12.57 -6.25 3.62
CA LEU A 9 11.95 -6.08 4.93
C LEU A 9 10.58 -6.73 4.90
N ASP A 10 10.39 -7.75 5.72
CA ASP A 10 9.10 -8.42 5.88
C ASP A 10 8.66 -8.24 7.33
N LEU A 11 7.62 -7.44 7.53
CA LEU A 11 6.93 -7.23 8.79
C LEU A 11 5.45 -7.63 8.68
N SER A 12 5.09 -8.34 7.61
CA SER A 12 3.72 -8.73 7.32
C SER A 12 3.15 -9.65 8.40
N GLN A 13 1.82 -9.69 8.52
CA GLN A 13 1.10 -10.64 9.40
C GLN A 13 1.53 -10.55 10.87
N ASN A 14 1.63 -9.33 11.36
CA ASN A 14 1.93 -9.05 12.76
C ASN A 14 0.78 -8.27 13.41
N SER A 15 0.99 -7.83 14.65
CA SER A 15 0.08 -6.94 15.37
C SER A 15 0.71 -5.56 15.59
N LEU A 16 1.48 -5.08 14.61
CA LEU A 16 2.08 -3.75 14.68
C LEU A 16 0.97 -2.70 14.66
N THR A 17 1.08 -1.72 15.55
CA THR A 17 0.14 -0.60 15.69
C THR A 17 0.91 0.71 15.61
N GLY A 18 0.18 1.83 15.52
CA GLY A 18 0.78 3.15 15.39
C GLY A 18 0.81 3.62 13.93
N ILE A 19 1.46 4.75 13.72
CA ILE A 19 1.65 5.34 12.40
C ILE A 19 2.96 4.87 11.76
N VAL A 20 3.02 4.84 10.44
CA VAL A 20 4.29 4.72 9.72
C VAL A 20 5.06 6.04 9.88
N PRO A 21 6.29 6.04 10.45
CA PRO A 21 7.04 7.28 10.66
C PRO A 21 7.31 8.04 9.35
N LEU A 22 7.30 9.36 9.39
CA LEU A 22 7.55 10.21 8.20
C LEU A 22 8.94 10.01 7.59
N ASP A 23 9.90 9.52 8.37
CA ASP A 23 11.27 9.22 7.97
C ASP A 23 11.52 7.72 7.79
N PHE A 24 10.45 6.90 7.74
CA PHE A 24 10.56 5.46 7.58
C PHE A 24 11.38 5.12 6.33
N LEU A 25 12.47 4.38 6.53
CA LEU A 25 13.43 4.00 5.50
C LEU A 25 14.04 5.17 4.72
N ALA A 26 14.02 6.42 5.22
CA ALA A 26 14.53 7.59 4.50
C ALA A 26 15.98 7.44 3.99
N ASN A 27 16.83 6.74 4.75
CA ASN A 27 18.25 6.51 4.45
C ASN A 27 18.56 5.23 3.65
N VAL A 28 17.54 4.49 3.23
CA VAL A 28 17.69 3.30 2.37
C VAL A 28 17.77 3.72 0.90
N ASP A 29 18.71 3.14 0.16
CA ASP A 29 18.81 3.34 -1.29
C ASP A 29 17.67 2.59 -2.01
N PRO A 30 16.77 3.30 -2.74
CA PRO A 30 15.66 2.63 -3.43
C PRO A 30 16.10 1.70 -4.54
N ASN A 31 17.32 1.85 -5.09
CA ASN A 31 17.80 1.01 -6.20
C ASN A 31 18.22 -0.40 -5.76
N VAL A 32 18.34 -0.65 -4.45
CA VAL A 32 18.72 -1.96 -3.90
C VAL A 32 17.58 -2.66 -3.18
N VAL A 33 16.43 -2.01 -3.00
CA VAL A 33 15.26 -2.61 -2.35
C VAL A 33 14.55 -3.52 -3.33
N GLU A 34 14.39 -4.76 -2.91
CA GLU A 34 13.62 -5.79 -3.61
C GLU A 34 12.17 -5.81 -3.14
N TYR A 35 11.94 -5.79 -1.81
CA TYR A 35 10.59 -5.61 -1.26
C TYR A 35 10.57 -5.11 0.20
N VAL A 36 9.50 -4.42 0.55
CA VAL A 36 9.15 -3.92 1.88
C VAL A 36 7.68 -4.24 2.12
N ASP A 37 7.39 -5.20 2.98
CA ASP A 37 6.04 -5.67 3.26
C ASP A 37 5.65 -5.36 4.71
N LEU A 38 4.64 -4.51 4.88
CA LEU A 38 4.00 -4.18 6.16
C LEU A 38 2.53 -4.63 6.20
N SER A 39 2.11 -5.46 5.25
CA SER A 39 0.72 -5.87 5.09
C SER A 39 0.19 -6.66 6.30
N SER A 40 -1.12 -6.78 6.44
CA SER A 40 -1.77 -7.59 7.49
C SER A 40 -1.29 -7.21 8.90
N ASN A 41 -1.48 -5.94 9.24
CA ASN A 41 -1.12 -5.36 10.54
C ASN A 41 -2.26 -4.46 11.04
N GLN A 42 -2.00 -3.66 12.07
CA GLN A 42 -2.96 -2.71 12.65
C GLN A 42 -2.40 -1.27 12.60
N LEU A 43 -1.56 -0.97 11.60
CA LEU A 43 -1.03 0.37 11.36
C LEU A 43 -2.15 1.30 10.94
N PHE A 44 -2.10 2.56 11.36
CA PHE A 44 -3.11 3.56 11.05
C PHE A 44 -2.48 4.90 10.63
N GLY A 45 -3.30 5.84 10.18
CA GLY A 45 -2.81 7.09 9.60
C GLY A 45 -2.41 6.92 8.13
N GLY A 46 -1.69 7.91 7.61
CA GLY A 46 -1.31 7.95 6.20
C GLY A 46 -0.03 7.20 5.85
N VAL A 47 0.06 6.71 4.60
CA VAL A 47 1.33 6.25 4.01
C VAL A 47 2.21 7.48 3.70
N PRO A 48 3.42 7.61 4.29
CA PRO A 48 4.20 8.84 4.19
C PRO A 48 4.88 9.00 2.83
N GLY A 49 4.98 10.24 2.34
CA GLY A 49 5.58 10.58 1.03
C GLY A 49 7.02 10.11 0.82
N VAL A 50 7.77 9.84 1.90
CA VAL A 50 9.13 9.25 1.81
C VAL A 50 9.11 7.89 1.09
N MET A 51 8.00 7.16 1.15
CA MET A 51 7.84 5.87 0.48
C MET A 51 7.76 6.00 -1.04
N ALA A 52 7.46 7.20 -1.56
CA ALA A 52 7.36 7.46 -2.99
C ALA A 52 8.69 7.34 -3.75
N LYS A 53 9.82 7.13 -3.06
CA LYS A 53 11.10 6.84 -3.71
C LYS A 53 11.25 5.37 -4.15
N PHE A 54 10.43 4.48 -3.62
CA PHE A 54 10.43 3.06 -3.98
C PHE A 54 9.45 2.79 -5.12
N ASP A 55 9.68 1.71 -5.88
CA ASP A 55 8.68 1.22 -6.82
C ASP A 55 7.46 0.74 -6.02
N VAL A 56 6.25 1.14 -6.42
CA VAL A 56 5.01 0.72 -5.77
C VAL A 56 4.86 -0.81 -5.74
N GLN A 57 5.46 -1.52 -6.69
CA GLN A 57 5.47 -2.99 -6.73
C GLN A 57 6.37 -3.61 -5.65
N SER A 58 7.32 -2.84 -5.13
CA SER A 58 8.25 -3.25 -4.08
C SER A 58 7.77 -2.92 -2.67
N ILE A 59 6.63 -2.24 -2.51
CA ILE A 59 6.06 -1.88 -1.20
C ILE A 59 4.65 -2.44 -1.05
N ASP A 60 4.31 -2.88 0.16
CA ASP A 60 2.95 -3.34 0.48
C ASP A 60 2.53 -2.84 1.88
N PHE A 61 1.37 -2.18 1.91
CA PHE A 61 0.73 -1.63 3.11
C PHE A 61 -0.72 -2.14 3.26
N SER A 62 -1.14 -3.10 2.42
CA SER A 62 -2.50 -3.64 2.41
C SER A 62 -2.89 -4.27 3.74
N ASP A 63 -4.20 -4.44 3.96
CA ASP A 63 -4.75 -5.05 5.17
C ASP A 63 -4.23 -4.41 6.47
N ASN A 64 -4.37 -3.09 6.54
CA ASN A 64 -4.09 -2.25 7.70
C ASN A 64 -5.29 -1.32 7.95
N ARG A 65 -5.13 -0.32 8.83
CA ARG A 65 -6.12 0.73 9.10
C ARG A 65 -5.69 2.08 8.50
N ILE A 66 -5.15 2.05 7.29
CA ILE A 66 -4.65 3.23 6.57
C ILE A 66 -5.84 4.10 6.13
N ASP A 67 -5.81 5.38 6.45
CA ASP A 67 -6.87 6.34 6.15
C ASP A 67 -6.43 7.47 5.21
N ASP A 68 -5.14 7.51 4.83
CA ASP A 68 -4.61 8.49 3.89
C ASP A 68 -3.39 7.95 3.09
N ILE A 69 -3.11 8.55 1.93
CA ILE A 69 -1.94 8.26 1.10
C ILE A 69 -1.35 9.58 0.67
N ASP A 70 -0.06 9.82 0.98
CA ASP A 70 0.63 11.00 0.48
C ASP A 70 0.61 11.03 -1.07
N ALA A 71 0.16 12.17 -1.61
CA ALA A 71 -0.04 12.35 -3.05
C ALA A 71 1.22 12.08 -3.89
N ALA A 72 2.42 12.17 -3.31
CA ALA A 72 3.67 11.85 -3.99
C ALA A 72 3.74 10.38 -4.45
N LEU A 73 3.04 9.46 -3.78
CA LEU A 73 2.95 8.05 -4.19
C LEU A 73 2.03 7.86 -5.40
N CYS A 74 1.03 8.72 -5.55
CA CYS A 74 0.05 8.67 -6.63
C CYS A 74 0.46 9.47 -7.89
N ASP A 75 1.66 10.04 -7.88
CA ASP A 75 2.15 10.85 -8.99
C ASP A 75 2.33 10.01 -10.26
N LYS A 76 1.44 10.22 -11.22
CA LYS A 76 1.44 9.53 -12.52
C LYS A 76 2.73 9.77 -13.33
N SER A 77 3.50 10.82 -13.02
CA SER A 77 4.79 11.08 -13.66
C SER A 77 5.85 10.01 -13.37
N LYS A 78 5.64 9.20 -12.32
CA LYS A 78 6.51 8.08 -11.95
C LYS A 78 6.52 6.91 -12.94
N GLY A 79 5.54 6.83 -13.84
CA GLY A 79 5.43 5.69 -14.76
C GLY A 79 4.90 4.43 -14.07
N GLY A 80 5.14 3.27 -14.70
CA GLY A 80 4.68 1.96 -14.21
C GLY A 80 3.15 1.90 -14.03
N ILE A 81 2.70 1.07 -13.09
CA ILE A 81 1.27 0.88 -12.81
C ILE A 81 0.61 2.13 -12.17
N VAL A 82 1.39 3.02 -11.55
CA VAL A 82 0.88 4.30 -10.99
C VAL A 82 0.44 5.25 -12.10
N ALA A 83 1.13 5.27 -13.25
CA ALA A 83 0.71 6.09 -14.38
C ALA A 83 -0.67 5.69 -14.91
N GLU A 84 -1.00 4.40 -14.84
CA GLU A 84 -2.26 3.85 -15.32
C GLU A 84 -3.38 4.02 -14.28
N TYR A 85 -3.14 3.58 -13.04
CA TYR A 85 -4.18 3.45 -12.02
C TYR A 85 -4.15 4.52 -10.92
N GLY A 86 -3.14 5.41 -10.90
CA GLY A 86 -3.02 6.44 -9.88
C GLY A 86 -2.88 5.85 -8.47
N CYS A 87 -3.58 6.42 -7.49
CA CYS A 87 -3.52 5.94 -6.10
C CYS A 87 -3.99 4.50 -5.94
N ASP A 88 -4.91 4.01 -6.78
CA ASP A 88 -5.40 2.63 -6.66
C ASP A 88 -4.28 1.61 -6.90
N ALA A 89 -3.22 1.95 -7.65
CA ALA A 89 -2.02 1.10 -7.77
C ALA A 89 -1.25 0.96 -6.45
N VAL A 90 -1.37 1.94 -5.55
CA VAL A 90 -0.74 1.94 -4.22
C VAL A 90 -1.60 1.14 -3.26
N LEU A 91 -2.85 1.58 -3.05
CA LEU A 91 -3.87 0.88 -2.26
C LEU A 91 -5.26 1.28 -2.79
N CYS A 92 -6.18 0.32 -2.89
CA CYS A 92 -7.58 0.58 -3.22
C CYS A 92 -8.19 1.58 -2.23
N ALA A 93 -8.97 2.53 -2.72
CA ALA A 93 -9.63 3.54 -1.89
C ALA A 93 -10.67 2.96 -0.93
N PRO A 94 -10.98 3.62 0.20
CA PRO A 94 -12.13 3.27 1.04
C PRO A 94 -13.42 3.16 0.21
N GLY A 95 -14.25 2.20 0.55
CA GLY A 95 -15.42 1.80 -0.24
C GLY A 95 -15.09 0.84 -1.38
N THR A 96 -13.82 0.44 -1.55
CA THR A 96 -13.39 -0.53 -2.56
C THR A 96 -12.37 -1.53 -2.01
N TYR A 97 -12.25 -2.69 -2.63
CA TYR A 97 -11.35 -3.76 -2.22
C TYR A 97 -10.97 -4.66 -3.39
N ASN A 98 -9.96 -5.50 -3.18
CA ASN A 98 -9.78 -6.76 -3.90
C ASN A 98 -8.82 -7.63 -3.07
N SER A 99 -8.50 -8.85 -3.51
CA SER A 99 -7.66 -9.77 -2.75
C SER A 99 -6.21 -9.29 -2.51
N GLU A 100 -5.73 -8.24 -3.19
CA GLU A 100 -4.40 -7.66 -2.99
C GLU A 100 -4.44 -6.28 -2.30
N GLY A 101 -5.63 -5.71 -2.09
CA GLY A 101 -5.79 -4.36 -1.55
C GLY A 101 -5.27 -3.27 -2.48
N ARG A 102 -4.98 -3.57 -3.75
CA ARG A 102 -4.52 -2.59 -4.74
C ARG A 102 -4.88 -3.04 -6.13
N ARG A 103 -5.02 -2.08 -7.04
CA ARG A 103 -5.37 -2.33 -8.43
C ARG A 103 -4.19 -2.88 -9.23
N ARG A 104 -4.45 -3.94 -9.99
CA ARG A 104 -3.62 -4.43 -11.10
C ARG A 104 -4.48 -4.68 -12.34
N ASP A 105 -3.84 -5.01 -13.45
CA ASP A 105 -4.48 -5.23 -14.75
C ASP A 105 -5.74 -6.11 -14.69
N GLN A 106 -5.65 -7.27 -14.05
CA GLN A 106 -6.76 -8.22 -13.93
C GLN A 106 -7.43 -8.21 -12.56
N LEU A 107 -7.08 -7.23 -11.71
CA LEU A 107 -7.55 -7.15 -10.34
C LEU A 107 -7.97 -5.70 -10.04
N PRO A 108 -9.17 -5.28 -10.50
CA PRO A 108 -9.69 -3.95 -10.22
C PRO A 108 -9.99 -3.79 -8.72
N CYS A 109 -10.15 -2.55 -8.25
CA CYS A 109 -10.74 -2.30 -6.94
C CYS A 109 -12.26 -2.32 -7.09
N ASP A 110 -12.90 -3.38 -6.62
CA ASP A 110 -14.35 -3.58 -6.66
C ASP A 110 -15.02 -2.90 -5.48
N SER A 111 -16.29 -2.51 -5.61
CA SER A 111 -17.02 -1.84 -4.53
C SER A 111 -17.22 -2.74 -3.31
N CYS A 112 -17.04 -2.17 -2.12
CA CYS A 112 -17.28 -2.81 -0.83
C CYS A 112 -17.56 -1.75 0.24
N GLU A 113 -18.78 -1.66 0.73
CA GLU A 113 -19.22 -0.71 1.76
C GLU A 113 -18.52 -0.95 3.11
N SER A 114 -18.18 -2.20 3.44
CA SER A 114 -17.42 -2.54 4.65
C SER A 114 -15.92 -2.23 4.55
N ALA A 115 -15.39 -1.85 3.38
CA ALA A 115 -13.99 -1.46 3.21
C ALA A 115 -13.75 -0.03 3.72
N LEU A 116 -13.48 0.10 5.02
CA LEU A 116 -13.33 1.40 5.67
C LEU A 116 -11.95 2.06 5.45
N TYR A 117 -10.95 1.26 5.05
CA TYR A 117 -9.55 1.70 4.99
C TYR A 117 -8.99 1.48 3.59
N TYR A 118 -7.98 2.28 3.25
CA TYR A 118 -7.17 2.02 2.06
C TYR A 118 -6.55 0.64 2.17
N GLY A 119 -6.58 -0.11 1.06
CA GLY A 119 -5.89 -1.38 1.01
C GLY A 119 -6.65 -2.55 1.63
N THR A 120 -7.96 -2.41 1.84
CA THR A 120 -8.79 -3.49 2.35
C THR A 120 -8.72 -4.70 1.41
N VAL A 121 -8.48 -5.90 1.98
CA VAL A 121 -8.34 -7.15 1.21
C VAL A 121 -9.53 -8.10 1.29
N THR A 122 -10.45 -7.85 2.21
CA THR A 122 -11.67 -8.65 2.42
C THR A 122 -12.91 -7.77 2.41
N CYS A 123 -14.00 -8.28 1.86
CA CYS A 123 -15.30 -7.63 1.92
C CYS A 123 -16.28 -8.51 2.68
N THR A 124 -17.03 -7.90 3.60
CA THR A 124 -17.99 -8.61 4.46
C THR A 124 -19.43 -8.14 4.25
N ASP A 125 -19.68 -7.37 3.21
CA ASP A 125 -21.03 -6.96 2.83
C ASP A 125 -21.86 -8.22 2.59
N GLY A 126 -23.05 -8.29 3.20
CA GLY A 126 -23.91 -9.48 3.21
C GLY A 126 -24.47 -9.92 1.85
N THR A 127 -23.86 -9.51 0.74
CA THR A 127 -24.18 -9.96 -0.61
C THR A 127 -22.90 -10.45 -1.27
N SER A 128 -22.81 -11.77 -1.38
CA SER A 128 -21.99 -12.43 -2.39
C SER A 128 -22.21 -11.75 -3.75
N SER A 129 -21.17 -11.19 -4.32
CA SER A 129 -21.08 -10.99 -5.75
C SER A 129 -19.76 -11.54 -6.27
N THR A 130 -19.57 -12.84 -6.11
CA THR A 130 -18.90 -13.63 -7.15
C THR A 130 -19.92 -13.90 -8.26
N PRO A 131 -19.62 -13.59 -9.52
CA PRO A 131 -20.02 -14.46 -10.62
C PRO A 131 -19.33 -15.82 -10.51
#